data_AF-K2KRQ1-F1
#
_entry.id   AF-K2KRQ1-F1
#
_cell.length_a   1.000
_cell.length_b   1.000
_cell.length_c   1.000
_cell.angle_alpha   90.00
_cell.angle_beta   90.00
_cell.angle_gamma   90.00
#
_symmetry.space_group_name_H-M   'P 1'
#
loop_
_entity.id
_entity.type
_entity.pdbx_description
1 polymer ?
#
loop_
_entity_poly.entity_id
_entity_poly.type
_entity_poly.pdbx_seq_one_letter_code
_entity_poly.pdbx_strand_id
1 'polypeptide(L)'
;MRLKIVAIGLELGEDDPQVVFESINATGVQLKGLDLIRNYLMMGENSDNQKHLYDTYWVPLENWLGEKDLNDFIKTYLRIYFEDRLKEREREVYYALKAHHRENFSDNIQGLMSDMREYGRIYQIFLDRDHYFLHRGDPQQLANLRLHVKDLVKIKFGVAKPFILRCARDFEEGKLDYENFCEILQILTSYFVRRSVCGDPTAALNKVLYILYRQLENVSADALKHYLGKSVGQMAFPNDDKIKAAFFVRNAYAANQVCKFILLEIEKLSNAEPPKEENLEVEHFYPKTPTQEWRDRVGDYFTFEQDYLNNFGNLTLSGQNQRLGNKSYEAKIALMEEYSSLHLNDYFINNTHSWGIEEVKARSEYLADRFCQVRLFKDLPKEYRAREISKTLDDDLTNHNLQSVKLPNHQRKTTRNAKELASAVIDYLLENAREAFESYTDGEPRYICWDKAKAQLRDRDGTLVVPFEKYGFYFVSNASYQTVGSNLRDLILGCELNPKDFIV
;
A
#
# COMPACT_ATOMS: atom_id res chain seq x y z
N MET A 1 50.87 8.41 -18.72
CA MET A 1 49.87 9.44 -18.39
C MET A 1 50.51 10.48 -17.48
N ARG A 2 50.27 11.78 -17.69
CA ARG A 2 50.64 12.84 -16.73
C ARG A 2 49.40 13.23 -15.94
N LEU A 3 49.38 12.90 -14.65
CA LEU A 3 48.32 13.34 -13.73
C LEU A 3 48.53 14.84 -13.46
N LYS A 4 47.49 15.65 -13.67
CA LYS A 4 47.45 17.06 -13.27
C LYS A 4 46.36 17.21 -12.21
N ILE A 5 46.74 17.72 -11.04
CA ILE A 5 45.84 17.94 -9.90
C ILE A 5 45.64 19.44 -9.76
N VAL A 6 44.38 19.86 -9.62
CA VAL A 6 44.01 21.23 -9.22
C VAL A 6 43.51 21.15 -7.78
N ALA A 7 44.13 21.89 -6.88
CA ALA A 7 43.76 21.96 -5.47
C ALA A 7 43.21 23.36 -5.17
N ILE A 8 42.14 23.41 -4.40
CA ILE A 8 41.53 24.66 -3.90
C ILE A 8 41.69 24.61 -2.38
N GLY A 9 42.41 25.58 -1.82
CA GLY A 9 42.51 25.75 -0.38
C GLY A 9 41.25 26.44 0.13
N LEU A 10 40.71 25.96 1.25
CA LEU A 10 39.55 26.54 1.93
C LEU A 10 39.99 27.03 3.31
N GLU A 11 39.49 28.19 3.73
CA GLU A 11 39.72 28.69 5.07
C GLU A 11 38.71 28.08 6.05
N LEU A 12 39.22 27.29 7.00
CA LEU A 12 38.44 26.60 8.03
C LEU A 12 37.62 27.60 8.86
N GLY A 13 36.30 27.53 8.73
CA GLY A 13 35.36 28.39 9.47
C GLY A 13 34.88 29.63 8.70
N GLU A 14 35.52 29.98 7.58
CA GLU A 14 35.07 31.05 6.68
C GLU A 14 34.44 30.48 5.40
N ASP A 15 35.08 29.49 4.80
CA ASP A 15 34.59 28.82 3.60
C ASP A 15 33.80 27.56 3.96
N ASP A 16 32.62 27.40 3.36
CA ASP A 16 31.86 26.14 3.40
C ASP A 16 32.30 25.24 2.22
N PRO A 17 33.00 24.12 2.48
CA PRO A 17 33.46 23.20 1.43
C PRO A 17 32.32 22.68 0.54
N GLN A 18 31.12 22.55 1.11
CA GLN A 18 29.95 22.10 0.38
C GLN A 18 29.46 23.17 -0.62
N VAL A 19 29.40 24.44 -0.21
CA VAL A 19 28.98 25.54 -1.08
C VAL A 19 29.96 25.73 -2.23
N VAL A 20 31.26 25.62 -1.94
CA VAL A 20 32.31 25.70 -2.97
C VAL A 20 32.20 24.54 -3.95
N PHE A 21 32.03 23.31 -3.47
CA PHE A 21 31.84 22.14 -4.33
C PHE A 21 30.60 22.27 -5.22
N GLU A 22 29.46 22.69 -4.68
CA GLU A 22 28.23 22.86 -5.45
C GLU A 22 28.38 23.94 -6.54
N SER A 23 29.10 25.03 -6.23
CA SER A 23 29.37 26.11 -7.19
C SER A 23 30.26 25.65 -8.35
N ILE A 24 31.30 24.86 -8.06
CA ILE A 24 32.18 24.27 -9.08
C ILE A 24 31.43 23.23 -9.91
N ASN A 25 30.67 22.35 -9.24
CA ASN A 25 29.91 21.30 -9.92
C ASN A 25 28.81 21.89 -10.81
N ALA A 26 28.22 23.04 -10.44
CA ALA A 26 27.23 23.74 -11.25
C ALA A 26 27.80 24.35 -12.55
N THR A 27 29.09 24.71 -12.56
CA THR A 27 29.75 25.42 -13.67
C THR A 27 30.54 24.49 -14.62
N GLY A 28 30.89 23.28 -14.18
CA GLY A 28 31.66 22.29 -14.94
C GLY A 28 30.89 21.04 -15.41
N VAL A 29 31.62 19.96 -15.71
CA VAL A 29 31.02 18.62 -15.96
C VAL A 29 30.45 18.11 -14.64
N GLN A 30 29.13 18.04 -14.58
CA GLN A 30 28.41 17.71 -13.35
C GLN A 30 28.63 16.25 -12.95
N LEU A 31 29.12 16.05 -11.71
CA LEU A 31 28.94 14.81 -10.97
C LEU A 31 27.44 14.54 -10.80
N LYS A 32 27.06 13.26 -10.86
CA LYS A 32 25.66 12.82 -10.89
C LYS A 32 25.44 11.63 -9.96
N GLY A 33 24.18 11.44 -9.57
CA GLY A 33 23.73 10.27 -8.81
C GLY A 33 24.55 10.02 -7.53
N LEU A 34 25.12 8.82 -7.44
CA LEU A 34 25.83 8.31 -6.26
C LEU A 34 27.12 9.09 -5.96
N ASP A 35 27.79 9.64 -6.97
CA ASP A 35 29.01 10.42 -6.76
C ASP A 35 28.76 11.72 -6.00
N LEU A 36 27.63 12.38 -6.24
CA LEU A 36 27.23 13.58 -5.48
C LEU A 36 26.98 13.25 -4.02
N ILE A 37 26.29 12.15 -3.79
CA ILE A 37 25.97 11.66 -2.45
C ILE A 37 27.25 11.28 -1.71
N ARG A 38 28.11 10.46 -2.32
CA ARG A 38 29.38 10.04 -1.74
C ARG A 38 30.24 11.24 -1.35
N ASN A 39 30.40 12.20 -2.26
CA ASN A 39 31.19 13.40 -1.98
C ASN A 39 30.61 14.20 -0.81
N TYR A 40 29.28 14.37 -0.76
CA TYR A 40 28.64 15.04 0.37
C TYR A 40 28.89 14.35 1.71
N LEU A 41 28.80 13.01 1.75
CA LEU A 41 29.00 12.23 2.97
C LEU A 41 30.44 12.31 3.52
N MET A 42 31.40 12.75 2.69
CA MET A 42 32.82 12.87 3.07
C MET A 42 33.27 14.32 3.26
N MET A 43 32.45 15.31 2.87
CA MET A 43 32.83 16.73 2.95
C MET A 43 32.88 17.24 4.38
N GLY A 44 33.84 18.14 4.64
CA GLY A 44 34.03 18.76 5.96
C GLY A 44 34.84 17.92 6.94
N GLU A 45 35.16 16.67 6.58
CA GLU A 45 35.93 15.76 7.43
C GLU A 45 37.43 15.77 7.10
N ASN A 46 38.26 15.50 8.11
CA ASN A 46 39.70 15.34 7.90
C ASN A 46 40.04 14.03 7.17
N SER A 47 41.25 13.92 6.62
CA SER A 47 41.71 12.75 5.84
C SER A 47 41.48 11.40 6.55
N ASP A 48 41.80 11.33 7.84
CA ASP A 48 41.69 10.09 8.61
C ASP A 48 40.22 9.71 8.82
N ASN A 49 39.36 10.68 9.12
CA ASN A 49 37.93 10.44 9.30
C ASN A 49 37.21 10.15 7.98
N GLN A 50 37.58 10.83 6.88
CA GLN A 50 37.07 10.49 5.53
C GLN A 50 37.37 9.03 5.18
N LYS A 51 38.61 8.59 5.41
CA LYS A 51 38.98 7.19 5.19
C LYS A 51 38.16 6.25 6.06
N HIS A 52 38.01 6.56 7.36
CA HIS A 52 37.19 5.77 8.26
C HIS A 52 35.73 5.68 7.79
N LEU A 53 35.09 6.80 7.44
CA LEU A 53 33.71 6.85 6.97
C LEU A 53 33.53 6.05 5.67
N TYR A 54 34.47 6.21 4.75
CA TYR A 54 34.48 5.50 3.47
C TYR A 54 34.61 3.99 3.65
N ASP A 55 35.65 3.54 4.35
CA ASP A 55 35.95 2.11 4.54
C ASP A 55 34.88 1.42 5.41
N THR A 56 34.33 2.12 6.40
CA THR A 56 33.39 1.54 7.38
C THR A 56 31.94 1.51 6.90
N TYR A 57 31.49 2.55 6.18
CA TYR A 57 30.07 2.71 5.84
C TYR A 57 29.78 2.68 4.34
N TRP A 58 30.56 3.37 3.52
CA TRP A 58 30.28 3.46 2.09
C TRP A 58 30.69 2.22 1.30
N VAL A 59 31.93 1.75 1.49
CA VAL A 59 32.47 0.56 0.79
C VAL A 59 31.59 -0.68 1.00
N PRO A 60 31.08 -0.99 2.22
CA PRO A 60 30.15 -2.09 2.39
C PRO A 60 28.87 -1.97 1.55
N LEU A 61 28.29 -0.76 1.46
CA LEU A 61 27.10 -0.53 0.63
C LEU A 61 27.37 -0.80 -0.85
N GLU A 62 28.50 -0.31 -1.37
CA GLU A 62 28.93 -0.58 -2.75
C GLU A 62 29.14 -2.08 -3.00
N ASN A 63 29.80 -2.78 -2.07
CA ASN A 63 30.07 -4.21 -2.20
C ASN A 63 28.80 -5.07 -2.12
N TRP A 64 27.89 -4.75 -1.21
CA TRP A 64 26.65 -5.50 -1.02
C TRP A 64 25.67 -5.32 -2.16
N LEU A 65 25.50 -4.08 -2.63
CA LEU A 65 24.43 -3.75 -3.57
C LEU A 65 24.95 -3.70 -5.02
N GLY A 66 26.16 -3.20 -5.23
CA GLY A 66 26.61 -2.78 -6.56
C GLY A 66 25.92 -1.50 -7.01
N GLU A 67 26.43 -0.84 -8.05
CA GLU A 67 26.04 0.53 -8.41
C GLU A 67 24.53 0.69 -8.70
N LYS A 68 23.95 -0.24 -9.49
CA LYS A 68 22.54 -0.18 -9.87
C LYS A 68 21.61 -0.29 -8.65
N ASP A 69 21.79 -1.33 -7.84
CA ASP A 69 20.92 -1.58 -6.68
C ASP A 69 21.19 -0.56 -5.56
N LEU A 70 22.40 0.00 -5.47
CA LEU A 70 22.73 1.08 -4.54
C LEU A 70 21.92 2.35 -4.87
N ASN A 71 21.79 2.73 -6.14
CA ASN A 71 20.96 3.88 -6.52
C ASN A 71 19.47 3.67 -6.15
N ASP A 72 18.94 2.47 -6.42
CA ASP A 72 17.56 2.13 -6.07
C ASP A 72 17.36 2.02 -4.55
N PHE A 73 18.36 1.54 -3.82
CA PHE A 73 18.39 1.53 -2.37
C PHE A 73 18.28 2.95 -1.80
N ILE A 74 19.12 3.89 -2.25
CA ILE A 74 19.09 5.28 -1.76
C ILE A 74 17.70 5.89 -1.94
N LYS A 75 17.07 5.69 -3.11
CA LYS A 75 15.70 6.15 -3.34
C LYS A 75 14.71 5.49 -2.38
N THR A 76 14.82 4.19 -2.16
CA THR A 76 13.96 3.43 -1.24
C THR A 76 14.16 3.87 0.22
N TYR A 77 15.40 4.11 0.64
CA TYR A 77 15.78 4.62 1.95
C TYR A 77 15.17 5.99 2.18
N LEU A 78 15.33 6.95 1.26
CA LEU A 78 14.73 8.27 1.39
C LEU A 78 13.20 8.22 1.33
N ARG A 79 12.63 7.24 0.62
CA ARG A 79 11.18 7.03 0.55
C ARG A 79 10.57 6.67 1.92
N ILE A 80 11.35 6.10 2.84
CA ILE A 80 10.93 5.85 4.23
C ILE A 80 10.59 7.15 4.96
N TYR A 81 11.34 8.22 4.71
CA TYR A 81 11.25 9.49 5.43
C TYR A 81 10.38 10.53 4.72
N PHE A 82 10.47 10.59 3.40
CA PHE A 82 9.74 11.58 2.60
C PHE A 82 8.42 11.05 2.03
N GLU A 83 8.19 9.74 2.06
CA GLU A 83 6.97 9.11 1.56
C GLU A 83 6.69 9.50 0.09
N ASP A 84 5.46 9.88 -0.25
CA ASP A 84 5.08 10.32 -1.60
C ASP A 84 5.71 11.66 -2.03
N ARG A 85 6.29 12.42 -1.10
CA ARG A 85 6.91 13.74 -1.38
C ARG A 85 8.28 13.63 -2.08
N LEU A 86 8.93 12.47 -2.03
CA LEU A 86 10.23 12.28 -2.68
C LEU A 86 10.09 12.27 -4.21
N LYS A 87 10.88 13.14 -4.86
CA LYS A 87 11.05 13.16 -6.32
C LYS A 87 12.28 12.33 -6.71
N GLU A 88 12.18 11.59 -7.82
CA GLU A 88 13.18 10.58 -8.19
C GLU A 88 14.28 11.06 -9.16
N ARG A 89 14.27 12.34 -9.53
CA ARG A 89 15.35 12.93 -10.34
C ARG A 89 16.63 12.96 -9.50
N GLU A 90 17.77 12.62 -10.07
CA GLU A 90 19.05 12.47 -9.35
C GLU A 90 19.40 13.65 -8.43
N ARG A 91 19.21 14.88 -8.91
CA ARG A 91 19.44 16.08 -8.08
C ARG A 91 18.47 16.19 -6.90
N GLU A 92 17.21 15.83 -7.09
CA GLU A 92 16.21 15.87 -6.03
C GLU A 92 16.50 14.80 -4.97
N VAL A 93 17.01 13.64 -5.37
CA VAL A 93 17.48 12.58 -4.45
C VAL A 93 18.64 13.10 -3.59
N TYR A 94 19.60 13.80 -4.21
CA TYR A 94 20.70 14.45 -3.48
C TYR A 94 20.20 15.48 -2.46
N TYR A 95 19.31 16.39 -2.86
CA TYR A 95 18.76 17.41 -1.95
C TYR A 95 17.88 16.80 -0.85
N ALA A 96 17.14 15.73 -1.15
CA ALA A 96 16.38 14.99 -0.16
C ALA A 96 17.30 14.34 0.89
N LEU A 97 18.43 13.76 0.47
CA LEU A 97 19.43 13.25 1.42
C LEU A 97 19.99 14.35 2.33
N LYS A 98 20.31 15.52 1.77
CA LYS A 98 20.76 16.67 2.58
C LYS A 98 19.71 17.13 3.58
N ALA A 99 18.45 17.23 3.16
CA ALA A 99 17.35 17.59 4.03
C ALA A 99 17.19 16.55 5.16
N HIS A 100 17.24 15.27 4.81
CA HIS A 100 17.17 14.17 5.77
C HIS A 100 18.30 14.22 6.80
N HIS A 101 19.54 14.46 6.36
CA HIS A 101 20.69 14.64 7.23
C HIS A 101 20.45 15.78 8.24
N ARG A 102 20.04 16.96 7.74
CA ARG A 102 19.79 18.14 8.59
C ARG A 102 18.66 17.94 9.60
N GLU A 103 17.58 17.30 9.16
CA GLU A 103 16.36 17.15 9.97
C GLU A 103 16.48 16.03 11.02
N ASN A 104 17.19 14.93 10.71
CA ASN A 104 17.18 13.73 11.55
C ASN A 104 18.55 13.40 12.18
N PHE A 105 19.63 14.00 11.70
CA PHE A 105 21.00 13.68 12.09
C PHE A 105 21.87 14.94 12.21
N SER A 106 21.31 16.07 12.68
CA SER A 106 22.00 17.37 12.75
C SER A 106 23.47 17.25 13.20
N ASP A 107 24.39 17.62 12.31
CA ASP A 107 25.86 17.55 12.46
C ASP A 107 26.45 16.16 12.80
N ASN A 108 25.72 15.09 12.49
CA ASN A 108 26.12 13.71 12.75
C ASN A 108 26.10 12.87 11.45
N ILE A 109 27.06 13.15 10.56
CA ILE A 109 27.19 12.45 9.29
C ILE A 109 27.44 10.94 9.49
N GLN A 110 28.21 10.58 10.53
CA GLN A 110 28.46 9.20 10.88
C GLN A 110 27.17 8.46 11.28
N GLY A 111 26.28 9.12 12.02
CA GLY A 111 24.96 8.59 12.37
C GLY A 111 24.10 8.30 11.14
N LEU A 112 24.05 9.24 10.19
CA LEU A 112 23.35 9.04 8.91
C LEU A 112 23.95 7.86 8.13
N MET A 113 25.27 7.81 8.01
CA MET A 113 25.96 6.73 7.29
C MET A 113 25.78 5.38 7.96
N SER A 114 25.74 5.34 9.30
CA SER A 114 25.45 4.13 10.08
C SER A 114 24.03 3.63 9.83
N ASP A 115 23.03 4.51 9.89
CA ASP A 115 21.64 4.18 9.60
C ASP A 115 21.46 3.69 8.15
N MET A 116 22.05 4.40 7.19
CA MET A 116 22.06 3.99 5.77
C MET A 116 22.73 2.64 5.56
N ARG A 117 23.89 2.39 6.19
CA ARG A 117 24.61 1.12 6.10
C ARG A 117 23.74 -0.03 6.57
N GLU A 118 23.02 0.19 7.66
CA GLU A 118 22.20 -0.84 8.27
C GLU A 118 20.93 -1.14 7.46
N TYR A 119 20.24 -0.12 6.96
CA TYR A 119 19.18 -0.34 5.98
C TYR A 119 19.69 -0.96 4.68
N GLY A 120 20.90 -0.63 4.23
CA GLY A 120 21.51 -1.22 3.04
C GLY A 120 21.85 -2.69 3.22
N ARG A 121 22.32 -3.08 4.42
CA ARG A 121 22.48 -4.49 4.79
C ARG A 121 21.16 -5.24 4.67
N ILE A 122 20.09 -4.70 5.24
CA ILE A 122 18.75 -5.29 5.20
C ILE A 122 18.18 -5.29 3.77
N TYR A 123 18.43 -4.26 2.95
CA TYR A 123 17.91 -4.16 1.58
C TYR A 123 18.31 -5.33 0.67
N GLN A 124 19.41 -6.02 1.00
CA GLN A 124 19.81 -7.25 0.33
C GLN A 124 18.70 -8.33 0.36
N ILE A 125 17.71 -8.24 1.26
CA ILE A 125 16.53 -9.13 1.28
C ILE A 125 15.81 -9.20 -0.08
N PHE A 126 15.86 -8.12 -0.86
CA PHE A 126 15.19 -8.03 -2.16
C PHE A 126 16.06 -8.47 -3.34
N LEU A 127 17.32 -8.80 -3.10
CA LEU A 127 18.27 -9.19 -4.13
C LEU A 127 18.29 -10.72 -4.21
N ASP A 128 18.29 -11.27 -5.43
CA ASP A 128 18.37 -12.71 -5.67
C ASP A 128 19.82 -13.18 -5.47
N ARG A 129 20.29 -13.14 -4.22
CA ARG A 129 21.64 -13.55 -3.79
C ARG A 129 21.52 -14.39 -2.52
N ASP A 130 22.33 -15.44 -2.40
CA ASP A 130 22.32 -16.41 -1.29
C ASP A 130 22.95 -15.88 0.02
N HIS A 131 22.60 -14.67 0.44
CA HIS A 131 23.23 -14.01 1.59
C HIS A 131 22.34 -13.98 2.83
N TYR A 132 22.99 -13.97 4.00
CA TYR A 132 22.37 -13.82 5.31
C TYR A 132 22.30 -12.32 5.67
N PHE A 133 21.11 -11.73 5.55
CA PHE A 133 20.89 -10.27 5.66
C PHE A 133 19.92 -9.88 6.79
N LEU A 134 19.32 -10.86 7.46
CA LEU A 134 18.62 -10.72 8.73
C LEU A 134 19.37 -11.60 9.72
N HIS A 135 19.67 -11.06 10.90
CA HIS A 135 20.42 -11.75 11.94
C HIS A 135 19.53 -12.25 13.07
N ARG A 136 18.30 -11.73 13.19
CA ARG A 136 17.37 -12.16 14.23
C ARG A 136 16.49 -13.31 13.75
N GLY A 137 16.25 -14.30 14.60
CA GLY A 137 15.43 -15.48 14.31
C GLY A 137 16.28 -16.70 13.97
N ASP A 138 15.65 -17.87 14.02
CA ASP A 138 16.34 -19.12 13.69
C ASP A 138 16.48 -19.32 12.16
N PRO A 139 17.34 -20.26 11.70
CA PRO A 139 17.57 -20.47 10.28
C PRO A 139 16.31 -20.79 9.46
N GLN A 140 15.33 -21.47 10.06
CA GLN A 140 14.09 -21.87 9.40
C GLN A 140 13.14 -20.68 9.23
N GLN A 141 13.02 -19.85 10.28
CA GLN A 141 12.29 -18.58 10.23
C GLN A 141 12.85 -17.66 9.15
N LEU A 142 14.17 -17.49 9.13
CA LEU A 142 14.85 -16.67 8.14
C LEU A 142 14.65 -17.20 6.72
N ALA A 143 14.74 -18.52 6.51
CA ALA A 143 14.45 -19.14 5.22
C ALA A 143 13.01 -18.86 4.76
N ASN A 144 12.04 -18.94 5.67
CA ASN A 144 10.64 -18.67 5.34
C ASN A 144 10.38 -17.19 4.99
N LEU A 145 10.96 -16.24 5.73
CA LEU A 145 10.88 -14.81 5.39
C LEU A 145 11.47 -14.55 4.00
N ARG A 146 12.61 -15.18 3.67
CA ARG A 146 13.22 -15.07 2.35
C ARG A 146 12.30 -15.55 1.23
N LEU A 147 11.57 -16.65 1.44
CA LEU A 147 10.60 -17.13 0.44
C LEU A 147 9.51 -16.09 0.18
N HIS A 148 8.91 -15.53 1.23
CA HIS A 148 7.87 -14.50 1.07
C HIS A 148 8.39 -13.22 0.41
N VAL A 149 9.61 -12.77 0.75
CA VAL A 149 10.22 -11.61 0.08
C VAL A 149 10.51 -11.93 -1.39
N LYS A 150 11.00 -13.15 -1.70
CA LYS A 150 11.24 -13.58 -3.08
C LYS A 150 9.95 -13.57 -3.91
N ASP A 151 8.83 -14.00 -3.34
CA ASP A 151 7.52 -13.94 -4.00
C ASP A 151 7.10 -12.50 -4.31
N LEU A 152 7.28 -11.57 -3.37
CA LEU A 152 7.01 -10.14 -3.56
C LEU A 152 7.88 -9.52 -4.67
N VAL A 153 9.17 -9.91 -4.74
CA VAL A 153 10.09 -9.49 -5.81
C VAL A 153 9.66 -10.07 -7.16
N LYS A 154 9.31 -11.37 -7.20
CA LYS A 154 8.83 -12.05 -8.42
C LYS A 154 7.61 -11.35 -9.01
N ILE A 155 6.61 -11.02 -8.19
CA ILE A 155 5.41 -10.31 -8.65
C ILE A 155 5.63 -8.81 -8.87
N LYS A 156 6.88 -8.32 -8.75
CA LYS A 156 7.30 -6.94 -8.97
C LYS A 156 6.59 -5.92 -8.07
N PHE A 157 6.32 -6.29 -6.82
CA PHE A 157 5.67 -5.40 -5.86
C PHE A 157 6.64 -4.38 -5.22
N GLY A 158 7.38 -3.65 -6.07
CA GLY A 158 8.49 -2.78 -5.64
C GLY A 158 8.08 -1.59 -4.76
N VAL A 159 6.85 -1.10 -4.92
CA VAL A 159 6.30 0.01 -4.10
C VAL A 159 6.21 -0.35 -2.61
N ALA A 160 6.12 -1.63 -2.26
CA ALA A 160 6.07 -2.07 -0.86
C ALA A 160 7.45 -2.07 -0.18
N LYS A 161 8.56 -1.96 -0.93
CA LYS A 161 9.93 -2.06 -0.38
C LYS A 161 10.20 -1.13 0.82
N PRO A 162 9.83 0.17 0.80
CA PRO A 162 10.08 1.05 1.96
C PRO A 162 9.36 0.57 3.22
N PHE A 163 8.10 0.14 3.09
CA PHE A 163 7.32 -0.39 4.21
C PHE A 163 7.93 -1.69 4.76
N ILE A 164 8.29 -2.61 3.86
CA ILE A 164 8.94 -3.88 4.22
C ILE A 164 10.31 -3.64 4.88
N LEU A 165 11.11 -2.69 4.40
CA LEU A 165 12.39 -2.33 5.03
C LEU A 165 12.23 -1.88 6.47
N ARG A 166 11.23 -1.05 6.76
CA ARG A 166 10.96 -0.62 8.14
C ARG A 166 10.49 -1.79 9.01
N CYS A 167 9.61 -2.65 8.50
CA CYS A 167 9.19 -3.85 9.24
C CYS A 167 10.37 -4.78 9.51
N ALA A 168 11.25 -4.97 8.52
CA ALA A 168 12.47 -5.77 8.67
C ALA A 168 13.44 -5.14 9.69
N ARG A 169 13.54 -3.81 9.73
CA ARG A 169 14.31 -3.08 10.74
C ARG A 169 13.74 -3.29 12.13
N ASP A 170 12.43 -3.15 12.32
CA ASP A 170 11.75 -3.41 13.59
C ASP A 170 11.93 -4.86 14.03
N PHE A 171 11.90 -5.80 13.09
CA PHE A 171 12.18 -7.19 13.35
C PHE A 171 13.59 -7.38 13.89
N GLU A 172 14.63 -6.87 13.21
CA GLU A 172 16.02 -6.94 13.68
C GLU A 172 16.22 -6.29 15.05
N GLU A 173 15.52 -5.18 15.33
CA GLU A 173 15.69 -4.39 16.56
C GLU A 173 14.95 -4.91 17.79
N GLY A 174 14.07 -5.91 17.66
CA GLY A 174 13.31 -6.38 18.81
C GLY A 174 11.80 -6.11 18.77
N LYS A 175 11.38 -5.15 17.94
CA LYS A 175 10.08 -4.48 18.02
C LYS A 175 8.96 -5.20 17.28
N LEU A 176 9.30 -6.00 16.28
CA LEU A 176 8.38 -6.87 15.54
C LEU A 176 8.83 -8.31 15.72
N ASP A 177 7.89 -9.23 16.01
CA ASP A 177 8.19 -10.65 16.07
C ASP A 177 8.12 -11.32 14.68
N TYR A 178 8.58 -12.58 14.62
CA TYR A 178 8.63 -13.33 13.38
C TYR A 178 7.24 -13.60 12.81
N GLU A 179 6.29 -13.99 13.66
CA GLU A 179 4.92 -14.32 13.30
C GLU A 179 4.22 -13.14 12.62
N ASN A 180 4.30 -11.95 13.22
CA ASN A 180 3.74 -10.73 12.66
C ASN A 180 4.45 -10.33 11.38
N PHE A 181 5.79 -10.36 11.32
CA PHE A 181 6.50 -9.96 10.11
C PHE A 181 6.17 -10.89 8.93
N CYS A 182 6.15 -12.21 9.19
CA CYS A 182 5.77 -13.21 8.22
C CYS A 182 4.33 -13.01 7.71
N GLU A 183 3.37 -12.80 8.61
CA GLU A 183 1.97 -12.56 8.24
C GLU A 183 1.80 -11.23 7.48
N ILE A 184 2.53 -10.17 7.84
CA ILE A 184 2.56 -8.90 7.08
C ILE A 184 2.98 -9.15 5.62
N LEU A 185 4.05 -9.90 5.38
CA LEU A 185 4.50 -10.22 4.02
C LEU A 185 3.44 -11.01 3.24
N GLN A 186 2.74 -11.95 3.90
CA GLN A 186 1.65 -12.71 3.29
C GLN A 186 0.45 -11.82 2.95
N ILE A 187 0.06 -10.90 3.85
CA ILE A 187 -1.04 -9.95 3.62
C ILE A 187 -0.71 -9.03 2.44
N LEU A 188 0.53 -8.53 2.36
CA LEU A 188 0.99 -7.69 1.24
C LEU A 188 0.93 -8.45 -0.09
N THR A 189 1.40 -9.70 -0.12
CA THR A 189 1.30 -10.57 -1.31
C THR A 189 -0.15 -10.77 -1.73
N SER A 190 -1.03 -11.18 -0.81
CA SER A 190 -2.46 -11.37 -1.10
C SER A 190 -3.09 -10.08 -1.62
N TYR A 191 -2.84 -8.95 -0.97
CA TYR A 191 -3.36 -7.64 -1.36
C TYR A 191 -2.96 -7.28 -2.79
N PHE A 192 -1.68 -7.40 -3.15
CA PHE A 192 -1.20 -7.06 -4.47
C PHE A 192 -1.73 -7.99 -5.56
N VAL A 193 -1.73 -9.30 -5.31
CA VAL A 193 -2.20 -10.30 -6.27
C VAL A 193 -3.71 -10.12 -6.51
N ARG A 194 -4.50 -9.97 -5.45
CA ARG A 194 -5.95 -9.74 -5.54
C ARG A 194 -6.28 -8.48 -6.33
N ARG A 195 -5.56 -7.38 -6.07
CA ARG A 195 -5.70 -6.12 -6.84
C ARG A 195 -5.33 -6.29 -8.31
N SER A 196 -4.27 -7.05 -8.59
CA SER A 196 -3.83 -7.34 -9.96
C SER A 196 -4.90 -8.12 -10.73
N VAL A 197 -5.54 -9.10 -10.10
CA VAL A 197 -6.68 -9.85 -10.66
C VAL A 197 -7.87 -8.92 -10.94
N CYS A 198 -8.20 -8.01 -10.02
CA CYS A 198 -9.29 -7.05 -10.22
C CYS A 198 -9.00 -5.96 -11.27
N GLY A 199 -7.74 -5.82 -11.70
CA GLY A 199 -7.28 -4.79 -12.63
C GLY A 199 -7.15 -3.41 -11.98
N ASP A 200 -6.91 -3.36 -10.66
CA ASP A 200 -6.76 -2.10 -9.94
C ASP A 200 -5.45 -1.39 -10.33
N PRO A 201 -5.46 -0.07 -10.60
CA PRO A 201 -4.25 0.65 -11.01
C PRO A 201 -3.13 0.58 -9.96
N THR A 202 -1.91 0.28 -10.40
CA THR A 202 -0.72 0.20 -9.54
C THR A 202 -0.33 1.58 -8.98
N ALA A 203 -0.59 2.66 -9.70
CA ALA A 203 -0.30 4.03 -9.25
C ALA A 203 -1.00 4.40 -7.93
N ALA A 204 -2.15 3.79 -7.63
CA ALA A 204 -2.85 4.01 -6.37
C ALA A 204 -2.09 3.42 -5.17
N LEU A 205 -1.26 2.39 -5.37
CA LEU A 205 -0.51 1.73 -4.29
C LEU A 205 0.50 2.66 -3.62
N ASN A 206 1.11 3.58 -4.38
CA ASN A 206 2.06 4.56 -3.84
C ASN A 206 1.42 5.40 -2.72
N LYS A 207 0.17 5.82 -2.93
CA LYS A 207 -0.58 6.62 -1.95
C LYS A 207 -0.96 5.83 -0.69
N VAL A 208 -1.09 4.51 -0.80
CA VAL A 208 -1.41 3.64 0.34
C VAL A 208 -0.15 3.30 1.12
N LEU A 209 0.87 2.79 0.42
CA LEU A 209 1.98 2.08 1.04
C LEU A 209 3.07 3.01 1.55
N TYR A 210 3.29 4.18 0.92
CA TYR A 210 4.34 5.09 1.38
C TYR A 210 4.04 5.69 2.74
N ILE A 211 2.77 5.99 3.02
CA ILE A 211 2.34 6.53 4.32
C ILE A 211 1.95 5.43 5.32
N LEU A 212 1.84 4.17 4.86
CA LEU A 212 1.23 3.07 5.61
C LEU A 212 1.87 2.91 6.99
N TYR A 213 3.20 2.88 7.05
CA TYR A 213 3.88 2.69 8.33
C TYR A 213 3.47 3.74 9.36
N ARG A 214 3.40 5.02 8.96
CA ARG A 214 3.00 6.11 9.86
C ARG A 214 1.53 6.03 10.28
N GLN A 215 0.68 5.40 9.48
CA GLN A 215 -0.74 5.20 9.78
C GLN A 215 -0.98 4.03 10.74
N LEU A 216 -0.01 3.14 10.94
CA LEU A 216 -0.11 2.04 11.90
C LEU A 216 0.48 2.51 13.23
N GLU A 217 -0.37 2.80 14.24
CA GLU A 217 0.08 3.24 15.58
C GLU A 217 1.04 2.24 16.23
N ASN A 218 0.81 0.94 16.00
CA ASN A 218 1.72 -0.16 16.30
C ASN A 218 1.76 -1.11 15.12
N VAL A 219 2.93 -1.30 14.51
CA VAL A 219 3.06 -2.17 13.34
C VAL A 219 2.88 -3.62 13.76
N SER A 220 1.80 -4.23 13.29
CA SER A 220 1.49 -5.64 13.47
C SER A 220 0.66 -6.15 12.29
N ALA A 221 0.54 -7.46 12.16
CA ALA A 221 -0.33 -8.05 11.15
C ALA A 221 -1.80 -7.64 11.36
N ASP A 222 -2.27 -7.60 12.60
CA ASP A 222 -3.62 -7.15 12.96
C ASP A 222 -3.88 -5.69 12.59
N ALA A 223 -2.93 -4.79 12.88
CA ALA A 223 -3.05 -3.39 12.51
C ALA A 223 -3.15 -3.22 10.99
N LEU A 224 -2.35 -3.98 10.23
CA LEU A 224 -2.40 -3.98 8.77
C LEU A 224 -3.74 -4.53 8.23
N LYS A 225 -4.24 -5.63 8.80
CA LYS A 225 -5.55 -6.21 8.43
C LYS A 225 -6.67 -5.20 8.66
N HIS A 226 -6.69 -4.51 9.80
CA HIS A 226 -7.68 -3.46 10.09
C HIS A 226 -7.58 -2.28 9.12
N TYR A 227 -6.36 -1.80 8.84
CA TYR A 227 -6.15 -0.69 7.92
C TYR A 227 -6.65 -1.02 6.51
N LEU A 228 -6.26 -2.17 5.96
CA LEU A 228 -6.65 -2.60 4.62
C LEU A 228 -8.14 -3.03 4.55
N GLY A 229 -8.68 -3.61 5.61
CA GLY A 229 -10.09 -4.00 5.71
C GLY A 229 -11.04 -2.80 5.76
N LYS A 230 -10.62 -1.69 6.40
CA LYS A 230 -11.37 -0.43 6.42
C LYS A 230 -11.20 0.40 5.14
N SER A 231 -10.16 0.15 4.35
CA SER A 231 -9.88 0.90 3.12
C SER A 231 -10.99 0.78 2.06
N VAL A 232 -11.21 1.86 1.29
CA VAL A 232 -12.30 2.00 0.29
C VAL A 232 -11.78 2.30 -1.11
N GLY A 233 -12.64 2.09 -2.11
CA GLY A 233 -12.40 2.51 -3.48
C GLY A 233 -11.14 1.86 -4.05
N GLN A 234 -10.26 2.68 -4.64
CA GLN A 234 -8.99 2.23 -5.20
C GLN A 234 -7.99 1.72 -4.16
N MET A 235 -8.27 1.81 -2.86
CA MET A 235 -7.42 1.31 -1.77
C MET A 235 -7.97 0.05 -1.10
N ALA A 236 -9.16 -0.40 -1.51
CA ALA A 236 -9.83 -1.53 -0.89
C ALA A 236 -9.03 -2.83 -1.09
N PHE A 237 -9.05 -3.70 -0.07
CA PHE A 237 -8.62 -5.08 -0.20
C PHE A 237 -9.74 -5.91 -0.90
N PRO A 238 -9.53 -6.41 -2.13
CA PRO A 238 -10.58 -7.15 -2.84
C PRO A 238 -10.97 -8.43 -2.09
N ASN A 239 -12.27 -8.64 -1.89
CA ASN A 239 -12.81 -9.85 -1.26
C ASN A 239 -12.97 -10.99 -2.27
N ASP A 240 -13.30 -12.18 -1.77
CA ASP A 240 -13.50 -13.36 -2.63
C ASP A 240 -14.58 -13.15 -3.69
N ASP A 241 -15.68 -12.45 -3.37
CA ASP A 241 -16.73 -12.15 -4.34
C ASP A 241 -16.20 -11.32 -5.53
N LYS A 242 -15.37 -10.31 -5.25
CA LYS A 242 -14.71 -9.50 -6.28
C LYS A 242 -13.72 -10.32 -7.10
N ILE A 243 -13.01 -11.25 -6.47
CA ILE A 243 -12.07 -12.14 -7.16
C ILE A 243 -12.82 -13.05 -8.12
N LYS A 244 -13.87 -13.73 -7.64
CA LYS A 244 -14.72 -14.59 -8.48
C LYS A 244 -15.24 -13.81 -9.68
N ALA A 245 -15.85 -12.64 -9.46
CA ALA A 245 -16.33 -11.78 -10.52
C ALA A 245 -15.22 -11.38 -11.52
N ALA A 246 -14.01 -11.06 -11.04
CA ALA A 246 -12.90 -10.66 -11.89
C ALA A 246 -12.37 -11.80 -12.77
N PHE A 247 -12.29 -13.03 -12.26
CA PHE A 247 -11.90 -14.21 -13.05
C PHE A 247 -12.82 -14.45 -14.26
N PHE A 248 -14.11 -14.09 -14.17
CA PHE A 248 -15.04 -14.25 -15.29
C PHE A 248 -14.81 -13.26 -16.43
N VAL A 249 -14.42 -12.02 -16.14
CA VAL A 249 -14.50 -10.92 -17.12
C VAL A 249 -13.16 -10.27 -17.47
N ARG A 250 -12.08 -10.56 -16.74
CA ARG A 250 -10.81 -9.84 -16.91
C ARG A 250 -9.80 -10.56 -17.80
N ASN A 251 -9.06 -9.74 -18.54
CA ASN A 251 -7.83 -10.13 -19.21
C ASN A 251 -6.72 -10.33 -18.16
N ALA A 252 -6.41 -11.59 -17.87
CA ALA A 252 -5.39 -12.00 -16.91
C ALA A 252 -3.96 -11.83 -17.46
N TYR A 253 -3.78 -11.89 -18.78
CA TYR A 253 -2.47 -11.92 -19.41
C TYR A 253 -1.72 -10.57 -19.39
N ALA A 254 -2.44 -9.45 -19.22
CA ALA A 254 -1.84 -8.12 -19.10
C ALA A 254 -0.82 -8.03 -17.95
N ALA A 255 -0.92 -8.91 -16.94
CA ALA A 255 0.03 -9.07 -15.85
C ALA A 255 0.67 -10.47 -15.85
N ASN A 256 1.30 -10.87 -16.96
CA ASN A 256 1.85 -12.22 -17.18
C ASN A 256 2.61 -12.82 -15.98
N GLN A 257 3.44 -12.03 -15.28
CA GLN A 257 4.19 -12.52 -14.12
C GLN A 257 3.29 -12.89 -12.92
N VAL A 258 2.26 -12.09 -12.66
CA VAL A 258 1.28 -12.38 -11.61
C VAL A 258 0.40 -13.56 -12.01
N CYS A 259 0.02 -13.64 -13.30
CA CYS A 259 -0.72 -14.78 -13.83
C CYS A 259 0.05 -16.10 -13.65
N LYS A 260 1.33 -16.13 -14.03
CA LYS A 260 2.20 -17.31 -13.83
C LYS A 260 2.27 -17.71 -12.36
N PHE A 261 2.46 -16.73 -11.47
CA PHE A 261 2.52 -16.96 -10.03
C PHE A 261 1.20 -17.54 -9.49
N ILE A 262 0.05 -16.99 -9.88
CA ILE A 262 -1.27 -17.49 -9.49
C ILE A 262 -1.46 -18.95 -9.92
N LEU A 263 -1.20 -19.26 -11.20
CA LEU A 263 -1.37 -20.62 -11.71
C LEU A 263 -0.44 -21.60 -10.98
N LEU A 264 0.81 -21.21 -10.71
CA LEU A 264 1.75 -22.05 -9.97
C LEU A 264 1.29 -22.32 -8.54
N GLU A 265 0.76 -21.31 -7.84
CA GLU A 265 0.25 -21.50 -6.48
C GLU A 265 -1.05 -22.33 -6.45
N ILE A 266 -1.89 -22.23 -7.50
CA ILE A 266 -3.05 -23.12 -7.66
C ILE A 266 -2.59 -24.57 -7.92
N GLU A 267 -1.60 -24.78 -8.78
CA GLU A 267 -1.04 -26.11 -9.07
C GLU A 267 -0.58 -26.81 -7.79
N LYS A 268 0.14 -26.07 -6.93
CA LYS A 268 0.64 -26.56 -5.63
C LYS A 268 -0.44 -27.03 -4.66
N LEU A 269 -1.72 -26.69 -4.87
CA LEU A 269 -2.82 -27.21 -4.05
C LEU A 269 -3.05 -28.71 -4.22
N SER A 270 -2.70 -29.24 -5.40
CA SER A 270 -2.97 -30.64 -5.76
C SER A 270 -1.74 -31.40 -6.20
N ASN A 271 -0.64 -30.71 -6.51
CA ASN A 271 0.63 -31.29 -6.89
C ASN A 271 1.70 -30.88 -5.87
N ALA A 272 2.16 -31.83 -5.06
CA ALA A 272 3.14 -31.56 -4.00
C ALA A 272 4.54 -31.26 -4.56
N GLU A 273 4.87 -31.78 -5.75
CA GLU A 273 6.17 -31.62 -6.40
C GLU A 273 5.98 -31.17 -7.86
N PRO A 274 5.46 -29.95 -8.10
CA PRO A 274 5.29 -29.45 -9.44
C PRO A 274 6.65 -29.23 -10.11
N PRO A 275 6.71 -29.24 -11.45
CA PRO A 275 7.93 -28.89 -12.18
C PRO A 275 8.51 -27.55 -11.73
N LYS A 276 9.84 -27.41 -11.82
CA LYS A 276 10.53 -26.17 -11.47
C LYS A 276 9.93 -25.00 -12.26
N GLU A 277 9.60 -23.92 -11.54
CA GLU A 277 8.98 -22.71 -12.09
C GLU A 277 9.74 -22.14 -13.30
N GLU A 278 11.08 -22.22 -13.29
CA GLU A 278 11.98 -21.76 -14.36
C GLU A 278 11.70 -22.44 -15.70
N ASN A 279 11.22 -23.68 -15.67
CA ASN A 279 10.92 -24.48 -16.85
C ASN A 279 9.48 -24.30 -17.34
N LEU A 280 8.69 -23.46 -16.68
CA LEU A 280 7.27 -23.27 -16.98
C LEU A 280 7.02 -21.89 -17.55
N GLU A 281 6.12 -21.80 -18.51
CA GLU A 281 5.59 -20.56 -19.07
C GLU A 281 4.07 -20.59 -19.09
N VAL A 282 3.45 -19.42 -19.15
CA VAL A 282 2.00 -19.32 -19.36
C VAL A 282 1.71 -19.67 -20.82
N GLU A 283 0.87 -20.68 -21.02
CA GLU A 283 0.40 -21.15 -22.32
C GLU A 283 -1.08 -20.83 -22.51
N HIS A 284 -1.44 -20.46 -23.73
CA HIS A 284 -2.82 -20.26 -24.15
C HIS A 284 -3.37 -21.56 -24.72
N PHE A 285 -4.42 -22.11 -24.13
CA PHE A 285 -5.01 -23.36 -24.62
C PHE A 285 -5.63 -23.15 -26.02
N TYR A 286 -6.60 -22.25 -26.15
CA TYR A 286 -6.94 -21.63 -27.43
C TYR A 286 -5.77 -20.71 -27.85
N PRO A 287 -5.06 -20.98 -28.95
CA PRO A 287 -3.82 -20.28 -29.30
C PRO A 287 -4.04 -18.79 -29.61
N LYS A 288 -3.01 -17.96 -29.36
CA LYS A 288 -2.98 -16.55 -29.81
C LYS A 288 -3.05 -16.40 -31.33
N THR A 289 -2.55 -17.39 -32.06
CA THR A 289 -2.56 -17.44 -33.52
C THR A 289 -3.38 -18.67 -33.95
N PRO A 290 -4.71 -18.63 -33.79
CA PRO A 290 -5.57 -19.80 -33.99
C PRO A 290 -5.67 -20.16 -35.47
N THR A 291 -5.86 -21.44 -35.76
CA THR A 291 -6.21 -21.95 -37.09
C THR A 291 -7.71 -21.75 -37.34
N GLN A 292 -8.16 -21.93 -38.59
CA GLN A 292 -9.59 -21.87 -38.90
C GLN A 292 -10.38 -22.94 -38.13
N GLU A 293 -9.80 -24.13 -37.94
CA GLU A 293 -10.36 -25.22 -37.13
C GLU A 293 -10.68 -24.79 -35.69
N TRP A 294 -9.81 -23.99 -35.06
CA TRP A 294 -10.08 -23.44 -33.73
C TRP A 294 -11.25 -22.46 -33.73
N ARG A 295 -11.34 -21.58 -34.74
CA ARG A 295 -12.45 -20.61 -34.87
C ARG A 295 -13.78 -21.31 -35.09
N ASP A 296 -13.80 -22.33 -35.95
CA ASP A 296 -14.99 -23.12 -36.22
C ASP A 296 -15.46 -23.86 -34.95
N ARG A 297 -14.53 -24.34 -34.12
CA ARG A 297 -14.84 -25.02 -32.85
C ARG A 297 -15.45 -24.11 -31.80
N VAL A 298 -14.87 -22.93 -31.57
CA VAL A 298 -15.39 -22.01 -30.53
C VAL A 298 -16.68 -21.30 -30.96
N GLY A 299 -17.02 -21.35 -32.24
CA GLY A 299 -18.23 -20.73 -32.80
C GLY A 299 -18.08 -19.21 -32.92
N ASP A 300 -18.54 -18.46 -31.91
CA ASP A 300 -18.40 -16.99 -31.86
C ASP A 300 -16.96 -16.58 -31.55
N TYR A 301 -16.07 -16.82 -32.51
CA TYR A 301 -14.64 -16.62 -32.36
C TYR A 301 -14.27 -15.14 -32.21
N PHE A 302 -15.07 -14.20 -32.74
CA PHE A 302 -14.81 -12.78 -32.59
C PHE A 302 -14.92 -12.36 -31.12
N THR A 303 -16.03 -12.71 -30.47
CA THR A 303 -16.22 -12.47 -29.04
C THR A 303 -15.18 -13.23 -28.21
N PHE A 304 -14.89 -14.49 -28.58
CA PHE A 304 -13.87 -15.29 -27.89
C PHE A 304 -12.49 -14.62 -27.93
N GLU A 305 -12.01 -14.25 -29.12
CA GLU A 305 -10.68 -13.65 -29.32
C GLU A 305 -10.55 -12.29 -28.63
N GLN A 306 -11.64 -11.51 -28.58
CA GLN A 306 -11.67 -10.19 -27.95
C GLN A 306 -11.68 -10.26 -26.41
N ASP A 307 -12.57 -11.09 -25.84
CA ASP A 307 -12.90 -11.03 -24.42
C ASP A 307 -12.38 -12.23 -23.61
N TYR A 308 -12.19 -13.40 -24.24
CA TYR A 308 -11.91 -14.66 -23.54
C TYR A 308 -10.51 -15.23 -23.83
N LEU A 309 -9.83 -14.80 -24.89
CA LEU A 309 -8.49 -15.26 -25.26
C LEU A 309 -7.50 -15.17 -24.10
N ASN A 310 -7.53 -14.06 -23.37
CA ASN A 310 -6.60 -13.80 -22.27
C ASN A 310 -7.22 -14.02 -20.88
N ASN A 311 -8.37 -14.69 -20.82
CA ASN A 311 -9.03 -15.01 -19.56
C ASN A 311 -8.32 -16.19 -18.87
N PHE A 312 -8.27 -16.23 -17.53
CA PHE A 312 -7.68 -17.32 -16.75
C PHE A 312 -8.16 -18.71 -17.20
N GLY A 313 -9.43 -18.85 -17.55
CA GLY A 313 -10.00 -20.11 -18.05
C GLY A 313 -9.32 -20.62 -19.33
N ASN A 314 -8.74 -19.74 -20.16
CA ASN A 314 -7.98 -20.14 -21.35
C ASN A 314 -6.46 -20.28 -21.09
N LEU A 315 -5.97 -19.89 -19.91
CA LEU A 315 -4.55 -19.89 -19.59
C LEU A 315 -4.16 -21.10 -18.74
N THR A 316 -2.97 -21.63 -18.99
CA THR A 316 -2.38 -22.71 -18.18
C THR A 316 -0.87 -22.57 -18.08
N LEU A 317 -0.22 -23.50 -17.39
CA LEU A 317 1.24 -23.63 -17.37
C LEU A 317 1.68 -24.77 -18.28
N SER A 318 2.81 -24.57 -18.96
CA SER A 318 3.47 -25.62 -19.72
C SER A 318 4.97 -25.37 -19.79
N GLY A 319 5.76 -26.45 -19.85
CA GLY A 319 7.19 -26.39 -20.19
C GLY A 319 7.48 -26.76 -21.65
N GLN A 320 6.42 -26.89 -22.46
CA GLN A 320 6.47 -27.39 -23.83
C GLN A 320 5.70 -26.45 -24.79
N ASN A 321 5.65 -25.14 -24.50
CA ASN A 321 4.89 -24.17 -25.29
C ASN A 321 5.24 -24.22 -26.79
N GLN A 322 6.52 -24.44 -27.13
CA GLN A 322 6.96 -24.62 -28.52
C GLN A 322 6.35 -25.86 -29.20
N ARG A 323 6.12 -26.94 -28.45
CA ARG A 323 5.47 -28.15 -28.96
C ARG A 323 3.96 -27.98 -29.06
N LEU A 324 3.32 -27.27 -28.13
CA LEU A 324 1.88 -27.02 -28.14
C LEU A 324 1.48 -26.00 -29.22
N GLY A 325 2.07 -24.81 -29.18
CA GLY A 325 1.92 -23.76 -30.18
C GLY A 325 0.48 -23.53 -30.65
N ASN A 326 0.29 -23.52 -31.97
CA ASN A 326 -1.01 -23.38 -32.63
C ASN A 326 -1.59 -24.72 -33.11
N LYS A 327 -1.17 -25.85 -32.53
CA LYS A 327 -1.73 -27.16 -32.87
C LYS A 327 -3.24 -27.21 -32.61
N SER A 328 -3.90 -28.17 -33.27
CA SER A 328 -5.34 -28.43 -33.07
C SER A 328 -5.65 -28.79 -31.61
N TYR A 329 -6.93 -28.70 -31.26
CA TYR A 329 -7.43 -29.06 -29.93
C TYR A 329 -6.99 -30.47 -29.54
N GLU A 330 -7.25 -31.45 -30.40
CA GLU A 330 -6.93 -32.87 -30.18
C GLU A 330 -5.42 -33.08 -29.99
N ALA A 331 -4.60 -32.40 -30.81
CA ALA A 331 -3.16 -32.52 -30.71
C ALA A 331 -2.61 -31.87 -29.43
N LYS A 332 -3.21 -30.77 -28.95
CA LYS A 332 -2.85 -30.19 -27.65
C LYS A 332 -3.23 -31.13 -26.50
N ILE A 333 -4.43 -31.70 -26.51
CA ILE A 333 -4.86 -32.68 -25.50
C ILE A 333 -3.91 -33.88 -25.47
N ALA A 334 -3.64 -34.52 -26.61
CA ALA A 334 -2.75 -35.67 -26.68
C ALA A 334 -1.34 -35.37 -26.16
N LEU A 335 -0.79 -34.19 -26.48
CA LEU A 335 0.51 -33.76 -25.95
C LEU A 335 0.49 -33.49 -24.44
N MET A 336 -0.62 -32.96 -23.92
CA MET A 336 -0.78 -32.75 -22.47
C MET A 336 -0.92 -34.09 -21.74
N GLU A 337 -1.67 -35.06 -22.28
CA GLU A 337 -1.77 -36.42 -21.74
C GLU A 337 -0.42 -37.14 -21.73
N GLU A 338 0.37 -36.99 -22.79
CA GLU A 338 1.64 -37.70 -22.94
C GLU A 338 2.76 -37.11 -22.07
N TYR A 339 2.79 -35.78 -21.89
CA TYR A 339 3.96 -35.09 -21.34
C TYR A 339 3.69 -34.19 -20.14
N SER A 340 2.43 -33.89 -19.81
CA SER A 340 2.17 -32.93 -18.73
C SER A 340 2.25 -33.59 -17.36
N SER A 341 3.08 -33.02 -16.50
CA SER A 341 3.13 -33.32 -15.06
C SER A 341 2.40 -32.27 -14.22
N LEU A 342 1.51 -31.49 -14.84
CA LEU A 342 0.77 -30.40 -14.21
C LEU A 342 -0.71 -30.76 -14.09
N HIS A 343 -1.22 -30.84 -12.87
CA HIS A 343 -2.63 -31.17 -12.60
C HIS A 343 -3.59 -30.09 -13.10
N LEU A 344 -3.12 -28.84 -13.27
CA LEU A 344 -3.86 -27.78 -13.96
C LEU A 344 -4.32 -28.17 -15.38
N ASN A 345 -3.57 -29.04 -16.06
CA ASN A 345 -3.88 -29.49 -17.42
C ASN A 345 -4.89 -30.63 -17.45
N ASP A 346 -5.09 -31.34 -16.34
CA ASP A 346 -6.10 -32.39 -16.20
C ASP A 346 -7.51 -31.87 -16.49
N TYR A 347 -7.77 -30.58 -16.25
CA TYR A 347 -9.05 -29.98 -16.59
C TYR A 347 -9.34 -30.09 -18.09
N PHE A 348 -8.34 -29.86 -18.95
CA PHE A 348 -8.53 -29.97 -20.39
C PHE A 348 -8.64 -31.44 -20.82
N ILE A 349 -7.80 -32.30 -20.25
CA ILE A 349 -7.74 -33.74 -20.54
C ILE A 349 -9.06 -34.44 -20.18
N ASN A 350 -9.71 -34.04 -19.08
CA ASN A 350 -10.94 -34.68 -18.63
C ASN A 350 -12.22 -34.06 -19.21
N ASN A 351 -12.13 -32.94 -19.94
CA ASN A 351 -13.26 -32.23 -20.54
C ASN A 351 -13.09 -32.11 -22.06
N THR A 352 -13.12 -33.25 -22.77
CA THR A 352 -12.72 -33.35 -24.18
C THR A 352 -13.80 -33.03 -25.21
N HIS A 353 -15.05 -32.80 -24.78
CA HIS A 353 -16.20 -32.83 -25.68
C HIS A 353 -16.43 -31.52 -26.46
N SER A 354 -16.06 -30.37 -25.91
CA SER A 354 -16.23 -29.06 -26.53
C SER A 354 -15.28 -28.03 -25.92
N TRP A 355 -14.98 -26.96 -26.67
CA TRP A 355 -14.27 -25.80 -26.14
C TRP A 355 -14.75 -24.52 -26.80
N GLY A 356 -15.31 -23.64 -25.99
CA GLY A 356 -15.82 -22.34 -26.39
C GLY A 356 -15.93 -21.41 -25.18
N ILE A 357 -16.78 -20.38 -25.32
CA ILE A 357 -16.92 -19.32 -24.30
C ILE A 357 -17.41 -19.90 -22.96
N GLU A 358 -18.36 -20.82 -22.98
CA GLU A 358 -18.96 -21.37 -21.75
C GLU A 358 -17.98 -22.29 -21.00
N GLU A 359 -17.16 -23.07 -21.69
CA GLU A 359 -16.11 -23.89 -21.07
C GLU A 359 -15.01 -23.03 -20.46
N VAL A 360 -14.62 -21.93 -21.13
CA VAL A 360 -13.67 -20.96 -20.56
C VAL A 360 -14.25 -20.35 -19.29
N LYS A 361 -15.52 -19.92 -19.28
CA LYS A 361 -16.18 -19.38 -18.08
C LYS A 361 -16.22 -20.40 -16.95
N ALA A 362 -16.61 -21.64 -17.24
CA ALA A 362 -16.67 -22.72 -16.24
C ALA A 362 -15.28 -22.99 -15.64
N ARG A 363 -14.23 -23.03 -16.47
CA ARG A 363 -12.86 -23.18 -15.97
C ARG A 363 -12.40 -21.97 -15.16
N SER A 364 -12.79 -20.76 -15.56
CA SER A 364 -12.47 -19.54 -14.78
C SER A 364 -13.12 -19.57 -13.40
N GLU A 365 -14.35 -20.04 -13.29
CA GLU A 365 -15.02 -20.25 -12.00
C GLU A 365 -14.27 -21.27 -11.14
N TYR A 366 -13.92 -22.42 -11.73
CA TYR A 366 -13.12 -23.44 -11.06
C TYR A 366 -11.78 -22.87 -10.54
N LEU A 367 -11.05 -22.12 -11.37
CA LEU A 367 -9.78 -21.51 -10.98
C LEU A 367 -9.96 -20.40 -9.93
N ALA A 368 -11.07 -19.65 -9.95
CA ALA A 368 -11.36 -18.66 -8.94
C ALA A 368 -11.61 -19.29 -7.56
N ASP A 369 -12.31 -20.42 -7.53
CA ASP A 369 -12.50 -21.19 -6.29
C ASP A 369 -11.19 -21.76 -5.77
N ARG A 370 -10.33 -22.28 -6.66
CA ARG A 370 -8.97 -22.71 -6.30
C ARG A 370 -8.12 -21.56 -5.79
N PHE A 371 -8.15 -20.40 -6.44
CA PHE A 371 -7.45 -19.20 -6.00
C PHE A 371 -7.79 -18.85 -4.54
N CYS A 372 -9.07 -18.89 -4.18
CA CYS A 372 -9.51 -18.57 -2.81
C CYS A 372 -9.04 -19.60 -1.77
N GLN A 373 -8.68 -20.82 -2.19
CA GLN A 373 -8.11 -21.86 -1.33
C GLN A 373 -6.60 -21.70 -1.12
N VAL A 374 -5.89 -21.00 -2.00
CA VAL A 374 -4.45 -20.74 -1.88
C VAL A 374 -4.17 -19.93 -0.62
N ARG A 375 -3.35 -20.46 0.28
CA ARG A 375 -3.00 -19.80 1.56
C ARG A 375 -2.44 -18.40 1.37
N LEU A 376 -1.57 -18.21 0.37
CA LEU A 376 -0.95 -16.91 0.06
C LEU A 376 -1.94 -15.85 -0.44
N PHE A 377 -3.10 -16.26 -0.94
CA PHE A 377 -4.10 -15.37 -1.52
C PHE A 377 -5.35 -15.26 -0.67
N LYS A 378 -5.31 -15.67 0.61
CA LYS A 378 -6.48 -15.61 1.49
C LYS A 378 -7.05 -14.21 1.63
N ASP A 379 -8.37 -14.16 1.76
CA ASP A 379 -9.09 -12.93 2.09
C ASP A 379 -8.82 -12.51 3.53
N LEU A 380 -9.06 -11.24 3.82
CA LEU A 380 -9.16 -10.75 5.18
C LEU A 380 -10.41 -11.33 5.86
N PRO A 381 -10.29 -11.82 7.11
CA PRO A 381 -11.44 -12.21 7.91
C PRO A 381 -12.47 -11.08 8.05
N LYS A 382 -13.76 -11.46 8.19
CA LYS A 382 -14.89 -10.51 8.15
C LYS A 382 -14.81 -9.46 9.25
N GLU A 383 -14.27 -9.81 10.42
CA GLU A 383 -14.08 -8.92 11.56
C GLU A 383 -13.16 -7.73 11.25
N TYR A 384 -12.15 -7.88 10.37
CA TYR A 384 -11.29 -6.76 9.96
C TYR A 384 -11.95 -5.85 8.92
N ARG A 385 -12.96 -6.36 8.23
CA ARG A 385 -13.78 -5.61 7.27
C ARG A 385 -14.95 -4.89 7.95
N ALA A 386 -15.29 -5.26 9.18
CA ALA A 386 -16.28 -4.57 9.98
C ALA A 386 -15.81 -3.13 10.21
N ARG A 387 -16.53 -2.20 9.61
CA ARG A 387 -16.41 -0.79 9.96
C ARG A 387 -17.28 -0.61 11.19
N GLU A 388 -16.80 0.10 12.20
CA GLU A 388 -17.73 0.76 13.13
C GLU A 388 -18.59 1.65 12.25
N ILE A 389 -19.83 1.21 12.02
CA ILE A 389 -20.64 1.68 10.88
C ILE A 389 -20.99 3.15 11.04
N SER A 390 -20.81 3.74 12.23
CA SER A 390 -20.99 5.16 12.48
C SER A 390 -20.32 5.52 13.79
N LYS A 391 -19.75 6.73 13.87
CA LYS A 391 -19.48 7.32 15.19
C LYS A 391 -20.81 7.84 15.74
N THR A 392 -20.86 8.08 17.02
CA THR A 392 -21.99 8.73 17.67
C THR A 392 -21.52 10.04 18.28
N LEU A 393 -22.43 10.88 18.75
CA LEU A 393 -22.07 12.07 19.52
C LEU A 393 -21.49 11.72 20.91
N ASP A 394 -21.46 10.45 21.32
CA ASP A 394 -20.74 9.99 22.51
C ASP A 394 -19.24 9.73 22.22
N ASP A 395 -18.84 9.61 20.95
CA ASP A 395 -17.47 9.31 20.54
C ASP A 395 -16.64 10.59 20.31
N ASP A 396 -15.30 10.46 20.34
CA ASP A 396 -14.41 11.55 19.96
C ASP A 396 -14.46 11.78 18.44
N LEU A 397 -14.95 12.95 18.03
CA LEU A 397 -15.08 13.36 16.62
C LEU A 397 -13.81 14.03 16.06
N THR A 398 -12.68 13.99 16.78
CA THR A 398 -11.40 14.47 16.27
C THR A 398 -11.07 13.81 14.93
N ASN A 399 -10.82 14.64 13.90
CA ASN A 399 -10.55 14.23 12.51
C ASN A 399 -11.67 13.39 11.84
N HIS A 400 -12.89 13.41 12.35
CA HIS A 400 -14.01 12.70 11.74
C HIS A 400 -14.50 13.40 10.47
N ASN A 401 -14.71 12.62 9.40
CA ASN A 401 -15.22 13.14 8.12
C ASN A 401 -16.75 13.12 8.11
N LEU A 402 -17.35 14.18 8.66
CA LEU A 402 -18.80 14.37 8.71
C LEU A 402 -19.44 14.41 7.32
N GLN A 403 -20.43 13.54 7.09
CA GLN A 403 -21.23 13.53 5.86
C GLN A 403 -22.73 13.71 6.15
N SER A 404 -23.21 13.11 7.24
CA SER A 404 -24.61 13.16 7.65
C SER A 404 -24.76 12.76 9.10
N VAL A 405 -25.78 13.27 9.77
CA VAL A 405 -26.22 12.75 11.07
C VAL A 405 -27.55 12.01 10.90
N LYS A 406 -27.64 10.80 11.46
CA LYS A 406 -28.90 10.10 11.68
C LYS A 406 -29.37 10.42 13.10
N LEU A 407 -30.54 11.04 13.17
CA LEU A 407 -31.18 11.49 14.41
C LEU A 407 -31.96 10.32 15.07
N PRO A 408 -32.34 10.44 16.36
CA PRO A 408 -33.04 9.37 17.06
C PRO A 408 -34.39 8.98 16.43
N ASN A 409 -35.07 9.93 15.77
CA ASN A 409 -36.29 9.66 14.98
C ASN A 409 -36.04 8.98 13.61
N HIS A 410 -34.82 8.47 13.39
CA HIS A 410 -34.36 7.81 12.17
C HIS A 410 -34.23 8.69 10.92
N GLN A 411 -34.50 10.00 11.03
CA GLN A 411 -34.24 10.93 9.93
C GLN A 411 -32.74 11.13 9.76
N ARG A 412 -32.29 11.17 8.51
CA ARG A 412 -30.90 11.48 8.16
C ARG A 412 -30.83 12.89 7.58
N LYS A 413 -30.02 13.76 8.19
CA LYS A 413 -29.71 15.10 7.68
C LYS A 413 -28.28 15.13 7.17
N THR A 414 -28.05 15.72 5.99
CA THR A 414 -26.70 15.94 5.47
C THR A 414 -26.00 16.99 6.33
N THR A 415 -24.79 16.68 6.79
CA THR A 415 -23.98 17.54 7.66
C THR A 415 -22.52 17.43 7.24
N ARG A 416 -22.03 18.42 6.51
CA ARG A 416 -20.68 18.44 5.91
C ARG A 416 -19.67 19.22 6.74
N ASN A 417 -20.14 19.92 7.76
CA ASN A 417 -19.33 20.77 8.62
C ASN A 417 -19.99 20.89 10.01
N ALA A 418 -19.27 21.52 10.94
CA ALA A 418 -19.67 21.60 12.35
C ALA A 418 -20.94 22.46 12.54
N LYS A 419 -21.14 23.47 11.68
CA LYS A 419 -22.33 24.33 11.68
C LYS A 419 -23.58 23.53 11.35
N GLU A 420 -23.52 22.74 10.29
CA GLU A 420 -24.62 21.89 9.85
C GLU A 420 -24.93 20.80 10.87
N LEU A 421 -23.91 20.21 11.50
CA LEU A 421 -24.10 19.25 12.58
C LEU A 421 -24.83 19.87 13.77
N ALA A 422 -24.35 21.01 14.28
CA ALA A 422 -24.99 21.72 15.39
C ALA A 422 -26.43 22.12 15.07
N SER A 423 -26.68 22.63 13.85
CA SER A 423 -28.02 22.97 13.39
C SER A 423 -28.94 21.76 13.39
N ALA A 424 -28.51 20.64 12.77
CA ALA A 424 -29.31 19.44 12.66
C ALA A 424 -29.70 18.84 14.01
N VAL A 425 -28.76 18.83 14.97
CA VAL A 425 -28.97 18.29 16.32
C VAL A 425 -29.86 19.22 17.15
N ILE A 426 -29.58 20.52 17.18
CA ILE A 426 -30.35 21.46 17.99
C ILE A 426 -31.77 21.64 17.43
N ASP A 427 -31.95 21.67 16.11
CA ASP A 427 -33.29 21.66 15.50
C ASP A 427 -34.08 20.43 15.93
N TYR A 428 -33.44 19.25 15.97
CA TYR A 428 -34.08 18.04 16.48
C TYR A 428 -34.51 18.19 17.94
N LEU A 429 -33.65 18.74 18.81
CA LEU A 429 -33.99 18.98 20.22
C LEU A 429 -35.14 19.97 20.37
N LEU A 430 -35.15 21.05 19.60
CA LEU A 430 -36.23 22.06 19.63
C LEU A 430 -37.56 21.51 19.09
N GLU A 431 -37.53 20.56 18.17
CA GLU A 431 -38.72 19.91 17.61
C GLU A 431 -39.25 18.77 18.49
N ASN A 432 -38.37 18.01 19.15
CA ASN A 432 -38.72 16.72 19.78
C ASN A 432 -38.50 16.68 21.30
N ALA A 433 -37.74 17.62 21.87
CA ALA A 433 -37.35 17.65 23.28
C ALA A 433 -37.30 19.10 23.83
N ARG A 434 -38.22 19.96 23.39
CA ARG A 434 -38.16 21.40 23.63
C ARG A 434 -38.16 21.79 25.12
N GLU A 435 -39.05 21.20 25.92
CA GLU A 435 -39.15 21.50 27.35
C GLU A 435 -37.86 21.14 28.09
N ALA A 436 -37.26 19.99 27.75
CA ALA A 436 -35.98 19.56 28.31
C ALA A 436 -34.83 20.50 27.87
N PHE A 437 -34.83 20.94 26.61
CA PHE A 437 -33.87 21.91 26.10
C PHE A 437 -33.98 23.25 26.84
N GLU A 438 -35.18 23.83 26.96
CA GLU A 438 -35.42 25.09 27.66
C GLU A 438 -35.01 24.97 29.14
N SER A 439 -35.44 23.90 29.83
CA SER A 439 -35.08 23.66 31.23
C SER A 439 -33.57 23.53 31.48
N TYR A 440 -32.83 22.89 30.57
CA TYR A 440 -31.38 22.76 30.70
C TYR A 440 -30.66 24.07 30.37
N THR A 441 -31.13 24.79 29.35
CA THR A 441 -30.49 26.02 28.87
C THR A 441 -30.79 27.26 29.72
N ASP A 442 -31.79 27.20 30.61
CA ASP A 442 -31.98 28.17 31.71
C ASP A 442 -30.74 28.28 32.62
N GLY A 443 -29.93 27.23 32.71
CA GLY A 443 -28.63 27.26 33.39
C GLY A 443 -27.53 28.03 32.67
N GLU A 444 -27.85 28.67 31.52
CA GLU A 444 -26.94 29.40 30.64
C GLU A 444 -25.61 28.65 30.37
N PRO A 445 -25.66 27.44 29.78
CA PRO A 445 -24.46 26.69 29.45
C PRO A 445 -23.57 27.52 28.51
N ARG A 446 -22.24 27.39 28.66
CA ARG A 446 -21.25 28.30 28.04
C ARG A 446 -21.36 28.43 26.50
N TYR A 447 -21.94 27.42 25.86
CA TYR A 447 -22.11 27.30 24.41
C TYR A 447 -23.50 27.74 23.91
N ILE A 448 -24.39 28.23 24.78
CA ILE A 448 -25.66 28.89 24.41
C ILE A 448 -25.59 30.36 24.81
N CYS A 449 -25.94 31.26 23.88
CA CYS A 449 -25.90 32.70 24.09
C CYS A 449 -27.24 33.33 23.68
N TRP A 450 -27.95 33.91 24.65
CA TRP A 450 -29.23 34.59 24.45
C TRP A 450 -29.09 36.06 24.01
N ASP A 451 -27.88 36.62 24.09
CA ASP A 451 -27.59 38.00 23.71
C ASP A 451 -26.92 38.05 22.33
N LYS A 452 -27.62 38.69 21.37
CA LYS A 452 -27.17 38.85 19.98
C LYS A 452 -25.86 39.64 19.87
N ALA A 453 -25.70 40.72 20.63
CA ALA A 453 -24.50 41.54 20.57
C ALA A 453 -23.28 40.78 21.14
N LYS A 454 -23.47 40.03 22.24
CA LYS A 454 -22.43 39.16 22.79
C LYS A 454 -22.04 38.02 21.84
N ALA A 455 -23.00 37.41 21.15
CA ALA A 455 -22.72 36.36 20.17
C ALA A 455 -21.91 36.91 18.98
N GLN A 456 -22.29 38.08 18.46
CA GLN A 456 -21.59 38.74 17.34
C GLN A 456 -20.15 39.16 17.71
N LEU A 457 -19.90 39.60 18.95
CA LEU A 457 -18.54 39.94 19.40
C LEU A 457 -17.59 38.74 19.49
N ARG A 458 -18.15 37.53 19.61
CA ARG A 458 -17.42 36.25 19.63
C ARG A 458 -17.20 35.67 18.23
N ASP A 459 -17.83 36.22 17.21
CA ASP A 459 -17.67 35.80 15.81
C ASP A 459 -16.30 36.27 15.29
N ARG A 460 -15.27 35.47 15.57
CA ARG A 460 -13.86 35.68 15.24
C ARG A 460 -13.28 34.37 14.70
N ASP A 461 -12.13 34.45 14.02
CA ASP A 461 -11.45 33.29 13.46
C ASP A 461 -11.34 32.14 14.48
N GLY A 462 -11.82 30.95 14.09
CA GLY A 462 -11.82 29.73 14.91
C GLY A 462 -13.03 29.55 15.83
N THR A 463 -13.97 30.50 15.89
CA THR A 463 -15.24 30.37 16.63
C THR A 463 -16.39 30.08 15.68
N LEU A 464 -17.19 29.07 16.01
CA LEU A 464 -18.43 28.73 15.35
C LEU A 464 -19.59 29.40 16.07
N VAL A 465 -20.35 30.24 15.34
CA VAL A 465 -21.60 30.84 15.80
C VAL A 465 -22.74 30.36 14.89
N VAL A 466 -23.74 29.69 15.48
CA VAL A 466 -24.93 29.19 14.77
C VAL A 466 -26.17 29.89 15.31
N PRO A 467 -26.84 30.74 14.49
CA PRO A 467 -28.01 31.49 14.94
C PRO A 467 -29.29 30.66 14.90
N PHE A 468 -30.08 30.72 15.97
CA PHE A 468 -31.44 30.18 16.05
C PHE A 468 -32.42 31.34 16.27
N GLU A 469 -32.51 32.25 15.28
CA GLU A 469 -33.18 33.55 15.43
C GLU A 469 -34.65 33.43 15.84
N LYS A 470 -35.36 32.39 15.35
CA LYS A 470 -36.74 32.10 15.73
C LYS A 470 -36.92 31.89 17.24
N TYR A 471 -35.88 31.40 17.90
CA TYR A 471 -35.87 31.06 19.33
C TYR A 471 -35.04 32.06 20.16
N GLY A 472 -34.43 33.07 19.54
CA GLY A 472 -33.75 34.14 20.24
C GLY A 472 -32.38 33.79 20.83
N PHE A 473 -31.74 32.70 20.41
CA PHE A 473 -30.41 32.31 20.90
C PHE A 473 -29.42 31.96 19.79
N TYR A 474 -28.16 31.82 20.19
CA TYR A 474 -27.03 31.45 19.36
C TYR A 474 -26.25 30.31 20.02
N PHE A 475 -25.92 29.28 19.24
CA PHE A 475 -24.94 28.28 19.67
C PHE A 475 -23.53 28.78 19.37
N VAL A 476 -22.65 28.81 20.36
CA VAL A 476 -21.30 29.37 20.26
C VAL A 476 -20.27 28.37 20.75
N SER A 477 -19.38 27.93 19.88
CA SER A 477 -18.36 26.91 20.19
C SER A 477 -17.04 27.22 19.48
N ASN A 478 -15.91 26.67 19.93
CA ASN A 478 -14.76 26.55 19.03
C ASN A 478 -15.17 25.68 17.83
N ALA A 479 -14.70 26.01 16.62
CA ALA A 479 -15.13 25.36 15.37
C ALA A 479 -14.59 23.93 15.18
N SER A 480 -13.66 23.45 16.03
CA SER A 480 -13.15 22.08 15.96
C SER A 480 -14.26 21.04 16.20
N TYR A 481 -14.21 19.92 15.48
CA TYR A 481 -15.18 18.83 15.65
C TYR A 481 -15.16 18.23 17.04
N GLN A 482 -13.99 18.23 17.70
CA GLN A 482 -13.87 17.78 19.09
C GLN A 482 -14.71 18.67 20.03
N THR A 483 -14.55 19.99 19.94
CA THR A 483 -15.28 20.90 20.84
C THR A 483 -16.76 20.96 20.52
N VAL A 484 -17.14 21.01 19.23
CA VAL A 484 -18.55 21.00 18.84
C VAL A 484 -19.21 19.70 19.25
N GLY A 485 -18.56 18.55 19.02
CA GLY A 485 -19.05 17.25 19.46
C GLY A 485 -19.26 17.19 20.98
N SER A 486 -18.28 17.63 21.76
CA SER A 486 -18.38 17.68 23.23
C SER A 486 -19.51 18.58 23.72
N ASN A 487 -19.69 19.76 23.12
CA ASN A 487 -20.76 20.69 23.50
C ASN A 487 -22.15 20.15 23.14
N LEU A 488 -22.29 19.51 21.98
CA LEU A 488 -23.54 18.85 21.60
C LEU A 488 -23.83 17.63 22.48
N ARG A 489 -22.82 16.85 22.84
CA ARG A 489 -22.95 15.73 23.78
C ARG A 489 -23.47 16.18 25.14
N ASP A 490 -22.87 17.24 25.69
CA ASP A 490 -23.28 17.84 26.96
C ASP A 490 -24.73 18.34 26.91
N LEU A 491 -25.09 19.04 25.82
CA LEU A 491 -26.46 19.51 25.59
C LEU A 491 -27.48 18.37 25.50
N ILE A 492 -27.15 17.28 24.80
CA ILE A 492 -28.03 16.11 24.65
C ILE A 492 -28.24 15.41 25.99
N LEU A 493 -27.16 15.22 26.77
CA LEU A 493 -27.24 14.66 28.12
C LEU A 493 -28.07 15.56 29.05
N GLY A 494 -27.91 16.88 28.92
CA GLY A 494 -28.70 17.89 29.62
C GLY A 494 -30.19 17.82 29.31
N CYS A 495 -30.55 17.43 28.09
CA CYS A 495 -31.93 17.18 27.66
C CYS A 495 -32.43 15.75 28.01
N GLU A 496 -31.71 15.00 28.85
CA GLU A 496 -32.01 13.62 29.25
C GLU A 496 -32.11 12.63 28.07
N LEU A 497 -31.38 12.89 26.98
CA LEU A 497 -31.30 12.02 25.81
C LEU A 497 -29.95 11.30 25.76
N ASN A 498 -29.89 10.20 25.01
CA ASN A 498 -28.66 9.41 24.84
C ASN A 498 -27.86 9.88 23.60
N PRO A 499 -26.63 10.40 23.75
CA PRO A 499 -25.80 10.81 22.63
C PRO A 499 -25.48 9.69 21.63
N LYS A 500 -25.56 8.42 22.06
CA LYS A 500 -25.37 7.25 21.17
C LYS A 500 -26.45 7.11 20.11
N ASP A 501 -27.61 7.72 20.30
CA ASP A 501 -28.72 7.69 19.33
C ASP A 501 -28.53 8.70 18.19
N PHE A 502 -27.54 9.58 18.31
CA PHE A 502 -27.14 10.56 17.29
C PHE A 502 -25.91 10.05 16.56
N ILE A 503 -26.15 9.43 15.42
CA ILE A 503 -25.19 8.63 14.65
C ILE A 503 -24.60 9.51 13.54
N VAL A 504 -23.31 9.82 13.61
CA VAL A 504 -22.57 10.71 12.67
C VAL A 504 -21.68 9.96 11.68
#